data_AF-A0A1H9H9J2-F1
#
_entry.id   AF-A0A1H9H9J2-F1
#
_cell.length_a   1.000
_cell.length_b   1.000
_cell.length_c   1.000
_cell.angle_alpha   90.00
_cell.angle_beta   90.00
_cell.angle_gamma   90.00
#
_symmetry.space_group_name_H-M   'P 1'
#
loop_
_entity.id
_entity.type
_entity.pdbx_description
1 polymer ?
#
loop_
_entity_poly.entity_id
_entity_poly.type
_entity_poly.pdbx_seq_one_letter_code
_entity_poly.pdbx_strand_id
1 'polypeptide(L)'
;MTAPDGAVAVLEVPFPPLPPGAGPGAVVDHALRDRTIGAVLVRRGGYAVGRFDGRRLVASKVGSAYVQGRTKAGGWSQQRYARRRANQATQAYGEAADVVVTLLLPHVRDLEAVVGGGDDAGVQAVLADQRLAPLRPLLAPRVLPTADPRLRVLEAFGDQLREVRVRLNALA
;
A
#
# COMPACT_ATOMS: atom_id res chain seq x y z
N MET A 1 26.52 1.18 2.60
CA MET A 1 27.71 0.43 2.14
C MET A 1 28.47 1.32 1.18
N THR A 2 29.80 1.27 1.20
CA THR A 2 30.66 2.11 0.35
C THR A 2 31.68 1.22 -0.34
N ALA A 3 31.83 1.38 -1.66
CA ALA A 3 32.83 0.70 -2.46
C ALA A 3 34.15 1.49 -2.49
N PRO A 4 35.29 0.87 -2.87
CA PRO A 4 36.59 1.54 -2.89
C PRO A 4 36.69 2.77 -3.81
N ASP A 5 35.83 2.84 -4.83
CA ASP A 5 35.69 3.99 -5.75
C ASP A 5 34.81 5.13 -5.20
N GLY A 6 34.30 4.98 -3.97
CA GLY A 6 33.40 5.95 -3.34
C GLY A 6 31.94 5.79 -3.72
N ALA A 7 31.56 4.78 -4.53
CA ALA A 7 30.15 4.46 -4.76
C ALA A 7 29.47 4.04 -3.45
N VAL A 8 28.27 4.57 -3.19
CA VAL A 8 27.52 4.33 -1.94
C VAL A 8 26.17 3.72 -2.26
N ALA A 9 25.89 2.57 -1.65
CA ALA A 9 24.58 1.94 -1.63
C ALA A 9 23.92 2.05 -0.24
N VAL A 10 22.72 2.60 -0.20
CA VAL A 10 21.88 2.72 1.00
C VAL A 10 20.68 1.79 0.85
N LEU A 11 20.55 0.84 1.77
CA LEU A 11 19.42 -0.09 1.85
C LEU A 11 18.35 0.53 2.75
N GLU A 12 17.14 0.73 2.23
CA GLU A 12 15.99 1.07 3.07
C GLU A 12 15.47 -0.20 3.76
N VAL A 13 15.46 -0.19 5.10
CA VAL A 13 15.01 -1.34 5.90
C VAL A 13 13.48 -1.47 5.78
N PRO A 14 12.95 -2.60 5.26
CA PRO A 14 11.52 -2.86 5.30
C PRO A 14 11.08 -3.14 6.74
N PHE A 15 9.97 -2.55 7.20
CA PHE A 15 9.44 -2.74 8.57
C PHE A 15 10.48 -2.46 9.69
N PRO A 16 10.87 -1.19 9.90
CA PRO A 16 11.84 -0.84 10.95
C PRO A 16 11.30 -1.15 12.36
N PRO A 17 12.19 -1.36 13.36
CA PRO A 17 13.64 -1.16 13.30
C PRO A 17 14.43 -2.42 12.89
N LEU A 18 15.59 -2.21 12.27
CA LEU A 18 16.69 -3.19 12.22
C LEU A 18 17.85 -2.63 13.07
N PRO A 19 18.53 -3.47 13.88
CA PRO A 19 19.63 -2.98 14.71
C PRO A 19 20.71 -2.25 13.89
N PRO A 20 21.25 -1.12 14.39
CA PRO A 20 22.31 -0.39 13.70
C PRO A 20 23.57 -1.25 13.56
N GLY A 21 24.30 -1.10 12.45
CA GLY A 21 25.49 -1.89 12.15
C GLY A 21 25.21 -3.29 11.60
N ALA A 22 23.94 -3.66 11.42
CA ALA A 22 23.55 -4.88 10.72
C ALA A 22 24.12 -4.89 9.30
N GLY A 23 24.89 -5.93 8.98
CA GLY A 23 25.43 -6.14 7.64
C GLY A 23 24.34 -6.44 6.60
N PRO A 24 24.68 -6.50 5.31
CA PRO A 24 23.69 -6.71 4.23
C PRO A 24 22.88 -8.00 4.38
N GLY A 25 23.51 -9.08 4.87
CA GLY A 25 22.82 -10.35 5.13
C GLY A 25 21.66 -10.21 6.13
N ALA A 26 21.83 -9.41 7.17
CA ALA A 26 20.77 -9.16 8.14
C ALA A 26 19.58 -8.38 7.56
N VAL A 27 19.82 -7.51 6.56
CA VAL A 27 18.73 -6.85 5.82
C VAL A 27 17.95 -7.87 4.99
N VAL A 28 18.66 -8.80 4.34
CA VAL A 28 18.04 -9.89 3.57
C VAL A 28 17.19 -10.78 4.48
N ASP A 29 17.75 -11.24 5.59
CA ASP A 29 17.04 -12.08 6.56
C ASP A 29 15.79 -11.36 7.11
N HIS A 30 15.91 -10.07 7.41
CA HIS A 30 14.80 -9.25 7.91
C HIS A 30 13.68 -9.06 6.88
N ALA A 31 14.04 -8.91 5.60
CA ALA A 31 13.09 -8.81 4.48
C ALA A 31 12.42 -10.15 4.14
N LEU A 32 13.13 -11.27 4.34
CA LEU A 32 12.62 -12.61 4.07
C LEU A 32 11.82 -13.23 5.23
N ARG A 33 11.84 -12.62 6.41
CA ARG A 33 11.02 -13.06 7.55
C ARG A 33 9.53 -13.04 7.20
N ASP A 34 8.84 -14.13 7.50
CA ASP A 34 7.38 -14.17 7.42
C ASP A 34 6.77 -13.24 8.47
N ARG A 35 5.82 -12.41 8.03
CA ARG A 35 5.08 -11.46 8.86
C ARG A 35 3.61 -11.51 8.52
N THR A 36 2.78 -11.18 9.50
CA THR A 36 1.36 -10.94 9.24
C THR A 36 1.15 -9.48 8.87
N ILE A 37 0.77 -9.22 7.62
CA ILE A 37 0.70 -7.87 7.05
C ILE A 37 -0.69 -7.57 6.51
N GLY A 38 -1.23 -6.40 6.82
CA GLY A 38 -2.40 -5.85 6.16
C GLY A 38 -2.01 -5.09 4.89
N ALA A 39 -2.76 -5.22 3.82
CA ALA A 39 -2.58 -4.44 2.60
C ALA A 39 -3.84 -3.63 2.30
N VAL A 40 -3.67 -2.36 1.94
CA VAL A 40 -4.74 -1.45 1.52
C VAL A 40 -4.37 -0.83 0.18
N LEU A 41 -4.95 -1.35 -0.90
CA LEU A 41 -4.68 -0.92 -2.26
C LEU A 41 -5.83 -0.04 -2.76
N VAL A 42 -5.52 1.16 -3.23
CA VAL A 42 -6.51 2.13 -3.70
C VAL A 42 -6.08 2.74 -5.03
N ARG A 43 -6.98 2.77 -6.00
CA ARG A 43 -6.85 3.52 -7.26
C ARG A 43 -8.21 4.10 -7.64
N ARG A 44 -8.25 4.94 -8.68
CA ARG A 44 -9.51 5.48 -9.22
C ARG A 44 -10.53 4.40 -9.62
N GLY A 45 -10.08 3.22 -10.06
CA GLY A 45 -10.94 2.14 -10.53
C GLY A 45 -11.53 1.25 -9.42
N GLY A 46 -11.10 1.41 -8.17
CA GLY A 46 -11.52 0.55 -7.07
C GLY A 46 -10.49 0.41 -5.97
N TYR A 47 -10.69 -0.60 -5.12
CA TYR A 47 -9.84 -0.91 -3.99
C TYR A 47 -9.69 -2.41 -3.80
N ALA A 48 -8.61 -2.81 -3.12
CA ALA A 48 -8.41 -4.17 -2.66
C ALA A 48 -7.78 -4.14 -1.28
N VAL A 49 -8.35 -4.89 -0.35
CA VAL A 49 -7.85 -5.04 1.01
C VAL A 49 -7.54 -6.50 1.25
N GLY A 50 -6.40 -6.78 1.88
CA GLY A 50 -6.00 -8.15 2.16
C GLY A 50 -5.20 -8.28 3.44
N ARG A 51 -5.18 -9.49 3.99
CA ARG A 51 -4.25 -9.91 5.04
C ARG A 51 -3.33 -10.97 4.48
N PHE A 52 -2.05 -10.81 4.72
CA PHE A 52 -0.97 -11.71 4.31
C PHE A 52 -0.37 -12.41 5.51
N ASP A 53 0.04 -13.64 5.27
CA ASP A 53 0.92 -14.43 6.12
C ASP A 53 2.17 -14.75 5.27
N GLY A 54 3.26 -14.04 5.55
CA GLY A 54 4.41 -13.99 4.65
C GLY A 54 4.01 -13.40 3.29
N ARG A 55 4.13 -14.18 2.21
CA ARG A 55 3.70 -13.77 0.86
C ARG A 55 2.28 -14.20 0.51
N ARG A 56 1.69 -15.08 1.31
CA ARG A 56 0.43 -15.73 0.98
C ARG A 56 -0.73 -14.84 1.41
N LEU A 57 -1.64 -14.53 0.49
CA LEU A 57 -2.89 -13.85 0.79
C LEU A 57 -3.84 -14.82 1.52
N VAL A 58 -4.19 -14.53 2.77
CA VAL A 58 -5.01 -15.41 3.62
C VAL A 58 -6.45 -14.93 3.78
N ALA A 59 -6.71 -13.64 3.55
CA ALA A 59 -8.05 -13.07 3.48
C ALA A 59 -8.03 -11.87 2.55
N SER A 60 -9.09 -11.67 1.79
CA SER A 60 -9.17 -10.53 0.87
C SER A 60 -10.59 -10.08 0.59
N LYS A 61 -10.70 -8.82 0.20
CA LYS A 61 -11.91 -8.26 -0.40
C LYS A 61 -11.51 -7.21 -1.42
N VAL A 62 -12.12 -7.29 -2.60
CA VAL A 62 -11.90 -6.36 -3.72
C VAL A 62 -13.22 -5.67 -4.03
N GLY A 63 -13.17 -4.38 -4.29
CA GLY A 63 -14.29 -3.57 -4.73
C GLY A 63 -13.90 -2.73 -5.95
N SER A 64 -14.87 -2.44 -6.81
CA SER A 64 -14.67 -1.60 -7.99
C SER A 64 -15.49 -0.33 -7.87
N ALA A 65 -14.86 0.83 -8.14
CA ALA A 65 -15.58 2.08 -8.30
C ALA A 65 -15.99 2.20 -9.78
N TYR A 66 -17.29 2.15 -10.08
CA TYR A 66 -17.77 2.35 -11.45
C TYR A 66 -17.59 3.82 -11.86
N VAL A 67 -16.41 4.16 -12.37
CA VAL A 67 -16.12 5.49 -12.90
C VAL A 67 -16.40 5.47 -14.39
N GLN A 68 -17.54 6.02 -14.79
CA GLN A 68 -17.90 6.21 -16.19
C GLN A 68 -16.79 7.02 -16.91
N GLY A 69 -16.25 6.46 -18.00
CA GLY A 69 -15.05 6.96 -18.68
C GLY A 69 -15.17 8.39 -19.23
N ARG A 70 -14.02 9.04 -19.47
CA ARG A 70 -13.92 10.37 -20.11
C ARG A 70 -14.61 10.35 -21.47
N THR A 71 -15.72 11.08 -21.63
CA THR A 71 -16.25 11.43 -22.94
C THR A 71 -15.47 12.62 -23.52
N LYS A 72 -15.10 12.55 -24.81
CA LYS A 72 -14.24 13.52 -25.52
C LYS A 72 -14.90 14.89 -25.80
N ALA A 73 -16.08 15.20 -25.25
CA ALA A 73 -16.81 16.43 -25.56
C ALA A 73 -16.58 17.52 -24.48
N GLY A 74 -16.01 18.66 -24.88
CA GLY A 74 -15.84 19.85 -24.05
C GLY A 74 -17.13 20.65 -23.88
N GLY A 75 -17.21 21.44 -22.80
CA GLY A 75 -18.37 22.30 -22.45
C GLY A 75 -18.87 22.07 -21.01
N TRP A 76 -19.82 22.90 -20.55
CA TRP A 76 -20.39 22.99 -19.19
C TRP A 76 -20.79 21.64 -18.52
N SER A 77 -20.89 20.56 -19.29
CA SER A 77 -21.00 19.18 -18.81
C SER A 77 -19.75 18.69 -18.03
N GLN A 78 -18.54 19.18 -18.36
CA GLN A 78 -17.27 18.81 -17.70
C GLN A 78 -17.25 19.12 -16.19
N GLN A 79 -17.80 20.26 -15.75
CA GLN A 79 -17.88 20.60 -14.32
C GLN A 79 -18.79 19.64 -13.55
N ARG A 80 -19.94 19.26 -14.12
CA ARG A 80 -20.86 18.27 -13.50
C ARG A 80 -20.23 16.87 -13.45
N TYR A 81 -19.49 16.47 -14.48
CA TYR A 81 -18.76 15.19 -14.49
C TYR A 81 -17.56 15.17 -13.53
N ALA A 82 -16.82 16.27 -13.41
CA ALA A 82 -15.75 16.39 -12.41
C ALA A 82 -16.30 16.23 -10.98
N ARG A 83 -17.42 16.87 -10.66
CA ARG A 83 -18.06 16.76 -9.34
C ARG A 83 -18.58 15.35 -9.05
N ARG A 84 -19.22 14.69 -10.03
CA ARG A 84 -19.64 13.28 -9.87
C ARG A 84 -18.46 12.33 -9.64
N ARG A 85 -17.34 12.53 -10.34
CA ARG A 85 -16.11 11.73 -10.15
C ARG A 85 -15.50 11.93 -8.76
N ALA A 86 -15.50 13.15 -8.24
CA ALA A 86 -15.05 13.42 -6.87
C ALA A 86 -15.93 12.68 -5.85
N ASN A 87 -17.26 12.78 -5.99
CA ASN A 87 -18.19 12.09 -5.10
C ASN A 87 -18.06 10.56 -5.16
N GLN A 88 -17.82 9.99 -6.36
CA GLN A 88 -17.59 8.56 -6.54
C GLN A 88 -16.29 8.08 -5.88
N ALA A 89 -15.21 8.86 -5.98
CA ALA A 89 -13.96 8.55 -5.30
C ALA A 89 -14.16 8.56 -3.77
N THR A 90 -14.87 9.55 -3.23
CA THR A 90 -15.20 9.61 -1.80
C THR A 90 -16.01 8.40 -1.34
N GLN A 91 -17.02 7.99 -2.11
CA GLN A 91 -17.81 6.80 -1.78
C GLN A 91 -16.94 5.53 -1.78
N ALA A 92 -16.11 5.34 -2.81
CA ALA A 92 -15.22 4.19 -2.89
C ALA A 92 -14.21 4.13 -1.73
N TYR A 93 -13.75 5.29 -1.23
CA TYR A 93 -12.89 5.35 -0.05
C TYR A 93 -13.63 4.97 1.23
N GLY A 94 -14.89 5.39 1.38
CA GLY A 94 -15.75 4.95 2.49
C GLY A 94 -15.96 3.44 2.50
N GLU A 95 -16.29 2.86 1.34
CA GLU A 95 -16.44 1.41 1.18
C GLU A 95 -15.12 0.66 1.47
N ALA A 96 -14.00 1.20 1.00
CA ALA A 96 -12.69 0.63 1.32
C ALA A 96 -12.42 0.68 2.83
N ALA A 97 -12.73 1.78 3.51
CA ALA A 97 -12.57 1.91 4.96
C ALA A 97 -13.42 0.90 5.73
N ASP A 98 -14.68 0.68 5.31
CA ASP A 98 -15.54 -0.35 5.88
C ASP A 98 -14.92 -1.74 5.73
N VAL A 99 -14.35 -2.04 4.56
CA VAL A 99 -13.67 -3.32 4.33
C VAL A 99 -12.42 -3.44 5.20
N VAL A 100 -11.63 -2.38 5.37
CA VAL A 100 -10.47 -2.39 6.28
C VAL A 100 -10.92 -2.66 7.72
N VAL A 101 -12.01 -2.01 8.17
CA VAL A 101 -12.61 -2.24 9.48
C VAL A 101 -12.99 -3.71 9.65
N THR A 102 -13.67 -4.32 8.68
CA THR A 102 -14.11 -5.71 8.79
C THR A 102 -12.96 -6.71 8.69
N LEU A 103 -11.97 -6.47 7.84
CA LEU A 103 -10.94 -7.47 7.49
C LEU A 103 -9.70 -7.36 8.38
N LEU A 104 -9.25 -6.14 8.73
CA LEU A 104 -7.99 -5.92 9.43
C LEU A 104 -8.15 -5.67 10.94
N LEU A 105 -9.16 -4.91 11.38
CA LEU A 105 -9.28 -4.58 12.80
C LEU A 105 -9.45 -5.79 13.73
N PRO A 106 -10.19 -6.86 13.37
CA PRO A 106 -10.27 -8.06 14.22
C PRO A 106 -8.90 -8.72 14.48
N HIS A 107 -7.92 -8.45 13.62
CA HIS A 107 -6.57 -9.02 13.67
C HIS A 107 -5.49 -8.00 14.02
N VAL A 108 -5.86 -6.80 14.49
CA VAL A 108 -4.89 -5.72 14.78
C VAL A 108 -3.74 -6.14 15.71
N ARG A 109 -3.99 -7.09 16.62
CA ARG A 109 -2.97 -7.61 17.55
C ARG A 109 -1.99 -8.59 16.89
N ASP A 110 -2.41 -9.22 15.80
CA ASP A 110 -1.60 -10.18 15.05
C ASP A 110 -0.80 -9.49 13.93
N LEU A 111 -1.24 -8.31 13.49
CA LEU A 111 -0.63 -7.53 12.43
C LEU A 111 0.68 -6.88 12.90
N GLU A 112 1.74 -7.09 12.11
CA GLU A 112 3.03 -6.41 12.32
C GLU A 112 3.10 -5.08 11.56
N ALA A 113 2.40 -4.96 10.43
CA ALA A 113 2.28 -3.70 9.70
C ALA A 113 1.04 -3.66 8.81
N VAL A 114 0.69 -2.47 8.35
CA VAL A 114 -0.27 -2.22 7.27
C VAL A 114 0.42 -1.42 6.17
N VAL A 115 0.44 -1.97 4.97
CA VAL A 115 1.10 -1.38 3.80
C VAL A 115 0.05 -0.87 2.82
N GLY A 116 0.18 0.41 2.45
CA GLY A 116 -0.63 1.02 1.40
C GLY A 116 -0.08 0.72 0.01
N GLY A 117 -0.94 0.67 -1.00
CA GLY A 117 -0.51 0.61 -2.39
C GLY A 117 -1.43 1.35 -3.37
N GLY A 118 -0.85 1.85 -4.46
CA GLY A 118 -1.59 2.55 -5.52
C GLY A 118 -1.50 4.08 -5.41
N ASP A 119 -2.64 4.75 -5.26
CA ASP A 119 -2.75 6.20 -5.13
C ASP A 119 -2.58 6.63 -3.67
N ASP A 120 -1.49 7.35 -3.39
CA ASP A 120 -1.15 7.77 -2.02
C ASP A 120 -2.28 8.59 -1.36
N ALA A 121 -2.81 9.59 -2.05
CA ALA A 121 -3.91 10.42 -1.53
C ALA A 121 -5.16 9.59 -1.21
N GLY A 122 -5.52 8.63 -2.06
CA GLY A 122 -6.62 7.70 -1.83
C GLY A 122 -6.38 6.78 -0.64
N VAL A 123 -5.18 6.21 -0.51
CA VAL A 123 -4.80 5.39 0.65
C VAL A 123 -4.88 6.20 1.94
N GLN A 124 -4.32 7.41 1.97
CA GLN A 124 -4.37 8.28 3.14
C GLN A 124 -5.82 8.66 3.50
N ALA A 125 -6.66 8.92 2.50
CA ALA A 125 -8.09 9.22 2.73
C ALA A 125 -8.83 8.04 3.37
N VAL A 126 -8.56 6.80 2.94
CA VAL A 126 -9.12 5.59 3.55
C VAL A 126 -8.62 5.43 4.99
N LEU A 127 -7.31 5.51 5.20
CA LEU A 127 -6.67 5.31 6.50
C LEU A 127 -6.93 6.45 7.51
N ALA A 128 -7.42 7.59 7.05
CA ALA A 128 -7.83 8.71 7.89
C ALA A 128 -9.14 8.46 8.66
N ASP A 129 -9.92 7.43 8.29
CA ASP A 129 -11.13 7.04 9.02
C ASP A 129 -10.83 6.82 10.51
N GLN A 130 -11.60 7.45 11.38
CA GLN A 130 -11.37 7.42 12.83
C GLN A 130 -11.45 6.00 13.41
N ARG A 131 -12.25 5.12 12.82
CA ARG A 131 -12.38 3.71 13.25
C ARG A 131 -11.06 2.95 13.06
N LEU A 132 -10.21 3.40 12.13
CA LEU A 132 -8.91 2.81 11.83
C LEU A 132 -7.79 3.34 12.72
N ALA A 133 -8.08 4.19 13.72
CA ALA A 133 -7.10 4.69 14.67
C ALA A 133 -6.18 3.60 15.29
N PRO A 134 -6.67 2.37 15.62
CA PRO A 134 -5.81 1.30 16.13
C PRO A 134 -4.72 0.83 15.16
N LEU A 135 -4.88 1.03 13.84
CA LEU A 135 -3.90 0.63 12.83
C LEU A 135 -2.79 1.68 12.63
N ARG A 136 -2.97 2.91 13.12
CA ARG A 136 -2.02 4.03 12.91
C ARG A 136 -0.57 3.70 13.29
N PRO A 137 -0.30 3.03 14.43
CA PRO A 137 1.07 2.66 14.80
C PRO A 137 1.70 1.62 13.88
N LEU A 138 0.87 0.87 13.13
CA LEU A 138 1.30 -0.21 12.25
C LEU A 138 1.48 0.26 10.79
N LEU A 139 1.09 1.49 10.47
CA LEU A 139 1.15 1.97 9.09
C LEU A 139 2.59 2.06 8.63
N ALA A 140 2.89 1.36 7.54
CA ALA A 140 4.15 1.51 6.86
C ALA A 140 4.27 2.96 6.34
N PRO A 141 5.47 3.56 6.40
CA PRO A 141 5.68 4.97 6.09
C PRO A 141 5.50 5.30 4.60
N ARG A 142 5.39 4.29 3.72
CA ARG A 142 5.34 4.47 2.27
C ARG A 142 4.17 3.69 1.66
N VAL A 143 3.57 4.29 0.63
CA VAL A 143 2.63 3.63 -0.28
C VAL A 143 3.38 3.05 -1.48
N LEU A 144 3.17 1.78 -1.78
CA LEU A 144 3.88 1.07 -2.85
C LEU A 144 3.20 1.28 -4.22
N PRO A 145 3.97 1.46 -5.31
CA PRO A 145 3.41 1.54 -6.65
C PRO A 145 2.67 0.25 -7.02
N THR A 146 1.35 0.33 -7.16
CA THR A 146 0.50 -0.84 -7.39
C THR A 146 -0.43 -0.58 -8.56
N ALA A 147 -0.60 -1.53 -9.49
CA ALA A 147 -1.56 -1.41 -10.60
C ALA A 147 -3.02 -1.33 -10.12
N ASP A 148 -3.99 -1.40 -11.04
CA ASP A 148 -5.41 -1.41 -10.66
C ASP A 148 -5.70 -2.55 -9.67
N PRO A 149 -6.31 -2.26 -8.51
CA PRO A 149 -6.39 -3.17 -7.37
C PRO A 149 -7.44 -4.25 -7.61
N ARG A 150 -7.09 -5.22 -8.45
CA ARG A 150 -7.83 -6.45 -8.68
C ARG A 150 -7.23 -7.57 -7.82
N LEU A 151 -7.97 -8.65 -7.63
CA LEU A 151 -7.49 -9.79 -6.82
C LEU A 151 -6.10 -10.27 -7.23
N ARG A 152 -5.87 -10.48 -8.54
CA ARG A 152 -4.54 -10.86 -9.07
C ARG A 152 -3.39 -9.91 -8.70
N VAL A 153 -3.69 -8.61 -8.58
CA VAL A 153 -2.69 -7.59 -8.23
C VAL A 153 -2.44 -7.63 -6.73
N LEU A 154 -3.50 -7.84 -5.94
CA LEU A 154 -3.36 -8.06 -4.50
C LEU A 154 -2.55 -9.33 -4.22
N GLU A 155 -2.83 -10.46 -4.89
CA GLU A 155 -2.04 -11.69 -4.73
C GLU A 155 -0.56 -11.47 -5.02
N ALA A 156 -0.22 -10.79 -6.12
CA ALA A 156 1.16 -10.46 -6.48
C ALA A 156 1.80 -9.43 -5.53
N PHE A 157 1.01 -8.62 -4.82
CA PHE A 157 1.50 -7.63 -3.87
C PHE A 157 2.30 -8.27 -2.73
N GLY A 158 2.04 -9.54 -2.41
CA GLY A 158 2.79 -10.29 -1.40
C GLY A 158 4.29 -10.38 -1.68
N ASP A 159 4.70 -10.39 -2.95
CA ASP A 159 6.13 -10.35 -3.31
C ASP A 159 6.74 -8.96 -3.06
N GLN A 160 5.98 -7.89 -3.32
CA GLN A 160 6.44 -6.51 -3.07
C GLN A 160 6.68 -6.22 -1.58
N LEU A 161 5.99 -6.93 -0.68
CA LEU A 161 6.20 -6.80 0.77
C LEU A 161 7.62 -7.20 1.21
N ARG A 162 8.38 -7.91 0.36
CA ARG A 162 9.76 -8.33 0.64
C ARG A 162 10.81 -7.54 -0.14
N GLU A 163 10.38 -6.58 -0.97
CA GLU A 163 11.31 -5.79 -1.76
C GLU A 163 12.08 -4.82 -0.86
N VAL A 164 13.40 -4.82 -1.02
CA VAL A 164 14.31 -3.88 -0.35
C VAL A 164 14.69 -2.81 -1.37
N ARG A 165 14.42 -1.55 -1.06
CA ARG A 165 14.84 -0.44 -1.92
C ARG A 165 16.31 -0.14 -1.69
N VAL A 166 17.06 -0.13 -2.79
CA VAL A 166 18.46 0.30 -2.81
C VAL A 166 18.53 1.69 -3.44
N ARG A 167 19.11 2.65 -2.72
CA ARG A 167 19.47 3.96 -3.27
C ARG A 167 20.97 4.01 -3.50
N LEU A 168 21.35 4.46 -4.68
CA LEU A 168 22.74 4.63 -5.08
C LEU A 168 23.09 6.12 -5.17
N ASN A 169 24.35 6.48 -4.91
CA ASN A 169 24.86 7.83 -5.19
C ASN A 169 25.24 7.97 -6.68
N ALA A 170 25.65 9.17 -7.08
CA ALA A 170 25.98 9.48 -8.48
C ALA A 170 27.28 8.83 -9.00
N LEU A 171 28.02 8.14 -8.13
CA LEU A 171 29.27 7.44 -8.49
C LEU A 171 29.05 5.96 -8.83
N ALA A 172 27.82 5.47 -8.63
CA ALA A 172 27.43 4.07 -8.79
C ALA A 172 26.72 3.80 -10.12
#